data_AF-A0ABC9WZB7-F1
#
_entry.id   AF-A0ABC9WZB7-F1
#
_cell.length_a   1.000
_cell.length_b   1.000
_cell.length_c   1.000
_cell.angle_alpha   90.00
_cell.angle_beta   90.00
_cell.angle_gamma   90.00
#
_symmetry.space_group_name_H-M   'P 1'
#
loop_
_entity.id
_entity.type
_entity.pdbx_description
1 polymer ?
#
loop_
_entity_poly.entity_id
_entity_poly.type
_entity_poly.pdbx_seq_one_letter_code
_entity_poly.pdbx_strand_id
1 'polypeptide(L)'
;MDSGIKCTLSRFADDTKLCDAVNTLEGRDAIQRDLDRLERWARANRMKFNKAKCKVLHVAQKANRVLGCIKRSVASRSREVILPLYSALVRPHLEYCVQLWGPQYRRDMELLERVQRRATKLIGGLEHLSCEDRLRELGLFSLEKRRL
;
A
#
# COMPACT_ATOMS: atom_id res chain seq x y z
N MET A 1 -19.36 11.09 -17.12
CA MET A 1 -18.34 10.65 -16.15
C MET A 1 -18.73 11.08 -14.74
N ASP A 2 -19.24 12.30 -14.59
CA ASP A 2 -19.41 12.97 -13.30
C ASP A 2 -20.77 12.74 -12.63
N SER A 3 -21.73 12.12 -13.33
CA SER A 3 -23.05 11.83 -12.77
C SER A 3 -22.90 10.93 -11.55
N GLY A 4 -23.26 11.43 -10.36
CA GLY A 4 -23.25 10.69 -9.08
C GLY A 4 -21.87 10.41 -8.49
N ILE A 5 -20.86 11.21 -8.82
CA ILE A 5 -19.64 11.35 -8.00
C ILE A 5 -20.02 12.24 -6.79
N LYS A 6 -19.73 11.77 -5.58
CA LYS A 6 -20.01 12.49 -4.32
C LYS A 6 -18.87 13.41 -3.91
N CYS A 7 -17.62 13.07 -4.23
CA CYS A 7 -16.46 13.87 -3.85
C CYS A 7 -16.10 14.95 -4.87
N THR A 8 -15.26 15.89 -4.46
CA THR A 8 -14.86 17.02 -5.30
C THR A 8 -13.99 16.52 -6.46
N LEU A 9 -14.46 16.74 -7.69
CA LEU A 9 -13.77 16.36 -8.90
C LEU A 9 -13.18 17.59 -9.58
N SER A 10 -11.87 17.59 -9.80
CA SER A 10 -11.15 18.61 -10.57
C SER A 10 -10.46 17.96 -11.77
N ARG A 11 -10.62 18.52 -12.96
CA ARG A 11 -10.05 17.98 -14.20
C ARG A 11 -9.20 19.02 -14.92
N PHE A 12 -8.02 18.60 -15.37
CA PHE A 12 -7.17 19.38 -16.26
C PHE A 12 -6.47 18.44 -17.24
N ALA A 13 -6.76 18.55 -18.54
CA ALA A 13 -6.24 17.65 -19.58
C ALA A 13 -6.47 16.16 -19.26
N ASP A 14 -5.40 15.35 -19.22
CA ASP A 14 -5.42 13.92 -18.84
C ASP A 14 -5.47 13.69 -17.32
N ASP A 15 -5.22 14.73 -16.52
CA ASP A 15 -5.25 14.63 -15.06
C ASP A 15 -6.67 14.80 -14.52
N THR A 16 -7.15 13.78 -13.82
CA THR A 16 -8.38 13.83 -13.02
C THR A 16 -7.98 13.71 -11.55
N LYS A 17 -8.29 14.75 -10.78
CA LYS A 17 -8.10 14.80 -9.32
C LYS A 17 -9.44 14.63 -8.65
N LEU A 18 -9.46 13.82 -7.61
CA LEU A 18 -10.63 13.52 -6.81
C LEU A 18 -10.24 13.70 -5.35
N CYS A 19 -10.94 14.57 -4.63
CA CYS A 19 -10.63 14.91 -3.25
C CYS A 19 -11.91 15.00 -2.39
N ASP A 20 -11.79 14.52 -1.15
CA ASP A 20 -12.81 14.63 -0.12
C ASP A 20 -12.14 14.69 1.25
N ALA A 21 -12.91 14.99 2.29
CA ALA A 21 -12.46 14.93 3.67
C ALA A 21 -12.14 13.47 4.07
N VAL A 22 -10.86 13.14 4.26
CA VAL A 22 -10.37 11.76 4.49
C VAL A 22 -10.37 11.37 5.98
N ASN A 23 -10.67 12.31 6.86
CA ASN A 23 -10.68 12.13 8.32
C ASN A 23 -11.84 11.26 8.83
N THR A 24 -12.85 10.95 7.99
CA THR A 24 -13.97 10.06 8.36
C THR A 24 -13.94 8.76 7.55
N LEU A 25 -14.54 7.68 8.10
CA LEU A 25 -14.68 6.41 7.36
C LEU A 25 -15.59 6.58 6.12
N GLU A 26 -16.63 7.39 6.25
CA GLU A 26 -17.60 7.66 5.18
C GLU A 26 -17.00 8.42 3.99
N GLY A 27 -16.13 9.41 4.25
CA GLY A 27 -15.42 10.13 3.19
C GLY A 27 -14.46 9.22 2.42
N ARG A 28 -13.84 8.27 3.12
CA ARG A 28 -12.99 7.24 2.50
C ARG A 28 -13.80 6.29 1.60
N ASP A 29 -14.95 5.83 2.07
CA ASP A 29 -15.86 4.98 1.28
C ASP A 29 -16.49 5.73 0.10
N ALA A 30 -16.73 7.04 0.22
CA ALA A 30 -17.22 7.87 -0.88
C ALA A 30 -16.17 8.03 -1.98
N ILE A 31 -14.94 8.40 -1.62
CA ILE A 31 -13.79 8.45 -2.54
C ILE A 31 -13.63 7.10 -3.26
N GLN A 32 -13.70 6.01 -2.51
CA GLN A 32 -13.56 4.66 -3.06
C GLN A 32 -14.61 4.35 -4.13
N ARG A 33 -15.89 4.61 -3.83
CA ARG A 33 -16.99 4.36 -4.76
C ARG A 33 -16.85 5.18 -6.04
N ASP A 34 -16.38 6.42 -5.91
CA ASP A 34 -16.21 7.31 -7.04
C ASP A 34 -15.02 6.93 -7.90
N LEU A 35 -13.92 6.48 -7.30
CA LEU A 35 -12.80 5.92 -8.06
C LEU A 35 -13.16 4.60 -8.77
N ASP A 36 -13.92 3.71 -8.14
CA ASP A 36 -14.44 2.49 -8.80
C ASP A 36 -15.35 2.81 -9.98
N ARG A 37 -16.11 3.89 -9.87
CA ARG A 37 -16.93 4.41 -10.97
C ARG A 37 -16.07 4.93 -12.10
N LEU A 38 -15.00 5.66 -11.78
CA LEU A 38 -14.02 6.15 -12.74
C LEU A 38 -13.28 5.01 -13.45
N GLU A 39 -12.89 3.94 -12.74
CA GLU A 39 -12.28 2.74 -13.34
C GLU A 39 -13.24 2.04 -14.30
N ARG A 40 -14.50 1.84 -13.90
CA ARG A 40 -15.53 1.25 -14.77
C ARG A 40 -15.77 2.11 -16.01
N TRP A 41 -15.87 3.43 -15.85
CA TRP A 41 -16.03 4.35 -16.96
C TRP A 41 -14.82 4.31 -17.90
N ALA A 42 -13.59 4.32 -17.39
CA ALA A 42 -12.38 4.23 -18.20
C ALA A 42 -12.36 2.93 -19.03
N ARG A 43 -12.68 1.79 -18.40
CA ARG A 43 -12.79 0.49 -19.11
C ARG A 43 -13.84 0.52 -20.21
N ALA A 44 -15.03 1.08 -19.95
CA ALA A 44 -16.10 1.21 -20.93
C ALA A 44 -15.70 2.10 -22.12
N ASN A 45 -14.90 3.15 -21.86
CA ASN A 45 -14.41 4.09 -22.88
C ASN A 45 -13.03 3.71 -23.46
N ARG A 46 -12.58 2.46 -23.25
CA ARG A 46 -11.27 1.94 -23.72
C ARG A 46 -10.06 2.77 -23.29
N MET A 47 -10.18 3.55 -22.22
CA MET A 47 -9.08 4.29 -21.60
C MET A 47 -8.41 3.47 -20.50
N LYS A 48 -7.09 3.62 -20.37
CA LYS A 48 -6.30 2.94 -19.33
C LYS A 48 -5.67 3.98 -18.42
N PHE A 49 -5.90 3.84 -17.11
CA PHE A 49 -5.15 4.61 -16.12
C PHE A 49 -3.67 4.21 -16.16
N ASN A 50 -2.79 5.19 -16.07
CA ASN A 50 -1.36 4.96 -16.01
C ASN A 50 -0.99 4.45 -14.61
N LYS A 51 -0.95 3.11 -14.47
CA LYS A 51 -0.58 2.44 -13.21
C LYS A 51 0.82 2.83 -12.71
N ALA A 52 1.75 3.22 -13.58
CA ALA A 52 3.07 3.65 -13.18
C ALA A 52 3.06 5.03 -12.49
N LYS A 53 2.06 5.88 -12.78
CA LYS A 53 1.83 7.15 -12.08
C LYS A 53 1.09 6.96 -10.74
N CYS A 54 0.58 5.77 -10.42
CA CYS A 54 -0.05 5.50 -9.12
C CYS A 54 1.02 5.47 -8.02
N LYS A 55 0.94 6.42 -7.08
CA LYS A 55 1.95 6.58 -6.03
C LYS A 55 2.06 5.33 -5.13
N VAL A 56 0.97 4.60 -4.86
CA VAL A 56 0.99 3.39 -4.01
C VAL A 56 1.86 2.32 -4.65
N LEU A 57 1.64 2.08 -5.95
CA LEU A 57 2.40 1.10 -6.71
C LEU A 57 3.88 1.46 -6.74
N HIS A 58 4.22 2.74 -6.91
CA HIS A 58 5.61 3.20 -6.89
C HIS A 58 6.29 2.93 -5.55
N VAL A 59 5.62 3.21 -4.43
CA VAL A 59 6.13 2.93 -3.09
C VAL A 59 6.31 1.43 -2.85
N ALA A 60 5.31 0.62 -3.18
CA ALA A 60 5.39 -0.84 -3.05
C ALA A 60 6.54 -1.42 -3.89
N GLN A 61 6.75 -0.91 -5.10
CA GLN A 61 7.86 -1.32 -5.98
C GLN A 61 9.22 -0.95 -5.38
N LYS A 62 9.38 0.27 -4.88
CA LYS A 62 10.62 0.72 -4.22
C LYS A 62 10.94 -0.12 -3.00
N ALA A 63 9.95 -0.35 -2.14
CA ALA A 63 10.09 -1.17 -0.94
C ALA A 63 10.44 -2.64 -1.28
N ASN A 64 9.81 -3.22 -2.30
CA ASN A 64 10.14 -4.56 -2.79
C ASN A 64 11.55 -4.66 -3.39
N ARG A 65 12.03 -3.61 -4.06
CA ARG A 65 13.39 -3.57 -4.60
C ARG A 65 14.42 -3.61 -3.47
N VAL A 66 14.24 -2.77 -2.44
CA VAL A 66 15.10 -2.76 -1.25
C VAL A 66 15.06 -4.11 -0.53
N LEU A 67 13.86 -4.66 -0.31
CA LEU A 67 13.70 -5.98 0.29
C LEU A 67 14.39 -7.09 -0.52
N GLY A 68 14.32 -7.00 -1.85
CA GLY A 68 15.03 -7.90 -2.75
C GLY A 68 16.55 -7.78 -2.64
N CYS A 69 17.07 -6.57 -2.43
CA CYS A 69 18.50 -6.37 -2.15
C CYS A 69 18.89 -7.02 -0.82
N ILE A 70 18.15 -6.77 0.27
CA ILE A 70 18.39 -7.39 1.58
C ILE A 70 18.41 -8.92 1.45
N LYS A 71 17.43 -9.49 0.72
CA LYS A 71 17.38 -10.93 0.47
C LYS A 71 18.65 -11.44 -0.23
N ARG A 72 19.20 -10.72 -1.20
CA ARG A 72 20.38 -11.17 -1.95
C ARG A 72 21.71 -10.92 -1.23
N SER A 73 21.83 -9.82 -0.50
CA SER A 73 23.11 -9.38 0.08
C SER A 73 23.35 -9.88 1.50
N VAL A 74 22.30 -10.26 2.23
CA VAL A 74 22.42 -10.73 3.62
C VAL A 74 22.26 -12.24 3.66
N ALA A 75 23.31 -12.94 4.07
CA ALA A 75 23.30 -14.40 4.21
C ALA A 75 22.49 -14.85 5.43
N SER A 76 22.65 -14.16 6.58
CA SER A 76 21.89 -14.46 7.79
C SER A 76 20.39 -14.20 7.61
N ARG A 77 19.58 -15.11 8.12
CA ARG A 77 18.11 -15.01 8.19
C ARG A 77 17.59 -14.86 9.61
N SER A 78 18.47 -14.54 10.57
CA SER A 78 18.04 -14.34 11.95
C SER A 78 17.18 -13.09 12.09
N ARG A 79 16.26 -13.14 13.07
CA ARG A 79 15.36 -12.02 13.41
C ARG A 79 16.16 -10.77 13.74
N GLU A 80 17.27 -10.92 14.44
CA GLU A 80 18.14 -9.85 14.95
C GLU A 80 18.83 -9.10 13.82
N VAL A 81 18.97 -9.71 12.64
CA VAL A 81 19.58 -9.10 11.46
C VAL A 81 18.52 -8.55 10.51
N ILE A 82 17.49 -9.34 10.20
CA ILE A 82 16.50 -8.96 9.18
C ILE A 82 15.54 -7.88 9.71
N LEU A 83 15.14 -7.93 10.98
CA LEU A 83 14.15 -7.01 11.55
C LEU A 83 14.65 -5.57 11.62
N PRO A 84 15.91 -5.28 12.05
CA PRO A 84 16.46 -3.93 12.00
C PRO A 84 16.61 -3.42 10.56
N LEU A 85 17.07 -4.26 9.63
CA LEU A 85 17.22 -3.87 8.22
C LEU A 85 15.88 -3.54 7.55
N TYR A 86 14.84 -4.33 7.81
CA TYR A 86 13.48 -4.01 7.36
C TYR A 86 13.01 -2.67 7.94
N SER A 87 13.20 -2.48 9.25
CA SER A 87 12.77 -1.27 9.96
C SER A 87 13.52 -0.01 9.51
N ALA A 88 14.79 -0.12 9.16
CA ALA A 88 15.61 1.01 8.73
C ALA A 88 15.45 1.35 7.24
N LEU A 89 15.31 0.34 6.37
CA LEU A 89 15.43 0.53 4.92
C LEU A 89 14.11 0.39 4.16
N VAL A 90 13.18 -0.43 4.65
CA VAL A 90 11.94 -0.74 3.93
C VAL A 90 10.76 0.01 4.56
N ARG A 91 10.71 0.02 5.89
CA ARG A 91 9.62 0.62 6.67
C ARG A 91 9.43 2.12 6.42
N PRO A 92 10.48 2.96 6.31
CA PRO A 92 10.28 4.37 6.00
C PRO A 92 9.57 4.58 4.67
N HIS A 93 9.80 3.73 3.66
CA HIS A 93 9.08 3.83 2.39
C HIS A 93 7.60 3.46 2.52
N LEU A 94 7.26 2.50 3.38
CA LEU A 94 5.88 2.05 3.60
C LEU A 94 5.07 2.99 4.51
N GLU A 95 5.75 3.78 5.35
CA GLU A 95 5.17 4.72 6.31
C GLU A 95 5.24 6.19 5.85
N TYR A 96 6.16 6.53 4.93
CA TYR A 96 6.27 7.87 4.34
C TYR A 96 4.96 8.28 3.68
N CYS A 97 4.35 9.39 4.13
CA CYS A 97 3.06 9.95 3.69
C CYS A 97 1.79 9.17 4.11
N VAL A 98 1.79 8.44 5.24
CA VAL A 98 0.62 7.74 5.81
C VAL A 98 -0.70 8.53 5.79
N GLN A 99 -0.67 9.85 5.99
CA GLN A 99 -1.87 10.70 5.94
C GLN A 99 -2.42 10.94 4.53
N LEU A 100 -1.57 10.85 3.50
CA LEU A 100 -1.97 10.89 2.09
C LEU A 100 -2.41 9.50 1.58
N TRP A 101 -2.09 8.41 2.30
CA TRP A 101 -2.45 7.02 1.99
C TRP A 101 -3.70 6.52 2.71
N GLY A 102 -4.56 7.41 3.21
CA GLY A 102 -5.88 7.02 3.71
C GLY A 102 -6.51 6.01 2.75
N PRO A 103 -7.10 4.91 3.24
CA PRO A 103 -7.31 3.64 2.53
C PRO A 103 -8.00 3.87 1.19
N GLN A 104 -7.19 4.10 0.17
CA GLN A 104 -7.68 4.50 -1.14
C GLN A 104 -8.16 3.29 -1.93
N TYR A 105 -7.73 2.07 -1.55
CA TYR A 105 -8.22 0.78 -1.99
C TYR A 105 -7.81 -0.32 -1.01
N ARG A 106 -8.72 -1.25 -0.68
CA ARG A 106 -8.36 -2.53 -0.03
C ARG A 106 -7.20 -3.22 -0.77
N ARG A 107 -7.23 -3.19 -2.10
CA ARG A 107 -6.18 -3.75 -2.97
C ARG A 107 -4.83 -3.05 -2.79
N ASP A 108 -4.81 -1.74 -2.61
CA ASP A 108 -3.59 -0.96 -2.41
C ASP A 108 -2.99 -1.21 -1.03
N MET A 109 -3.86 -1.36 -0.03
CA MET A 109 -3.44 -1.78 1.31
C MET A 109 -2.87 -3.20 1.30
N GLU A 110 -3.53 -4.14 0.63
CA GLU A 110 -3.04 -5.51 0.44
C GLU A 110 -1.67 -5.54 -0.25
N LEU A 111 -1.43 -4.65 -1.22
CA LEU A 111 -0.13 -4.54 -1.89
C LEU A 111 0.99 -4.12 -0.94
N LEU A 112 0.72 -3.19 -0.03
CA LEU A 112 1.69 -2.75 0.97
C LEU A 112 1.89 -3.80 2.07
N GLU A 113 0.82 -4.43 2.54
CA GLU A 113 0.90 -5.55 3.47
C GLU A 113 1.66 -6.75 2.89
N ARG A 114 1.56 -6.98 1.57
CA ARG A 114 2.32 -8.03 0.90
C ARG A 114 3.83 -7.81 1.04
N VAL A 115 4.29 -6.56 1.11
CA VAL A 115 5.70 -6.24 1.39
C VAL A 115 6.08 -6.66 2.81
N GLN A 116 5.27 -6.32 3.81
CA GLN A 116 5.48 -6.73 5.21
C GLN A 116 5.44 -8.27 5.35
N ARG A 117 4.49 -8.93 4.69
CA ARG A 117 4.40 -10.40 4.62
C ARG A 117 5.65 -11.05 4.04
N ARG A 118 6.20 -10.47 2.98
CA ARG A 118 7.44 -10.99 2.39
C ARG A 118 8.63 -10.79 3.32
N ALA A 119 8.72 -9.65 4.00
CA ALA A 119 9.81 -9.38 4.92
C ALA A 119 9.81 -10.34 6.12
N THR A 120 8.65 -10.59 6.72
CA THR A 120 8.53 -11.55 7.83
C THR A 120 8.83 -12.99 7.42
N LYS A 121 8.55 -13.37 6.16
CA LYS A 121 8.95 -14.68 5.60
C LYS A 121 10.45 -14.82 5.33
N LEU A 122 11.22 -13.73 5.31
CA LEU A 122 12.68 -13.83 5.16
C LEU A 122 13.36 -14.25 6.46
N ILE A 123 12.66 -14.21 7.59
CA ILE A 123 13.20 -14.60 8.88
C ILE A 123 13.09 -16.12 9.00
N GLY A 124 14.23 -16.77 9.21
CA GLY A 124 14.31 -18.22 9.36
C GLY A 124 13.47 -18.68 10.56
N GLY A 125 12.81 -19.84 10.42
CA GLY A 125 11.94 -20.39 11.46
C GLY A 125 10.50 -19.86 11.45
N LEU A 126 10.21 -18.76 10.75
CA LEU A 126 8.87 -18.17 10.70
C LEU A 126 8.08 -18.51 9.41
N GLU A 127 8.69 -19.26 8.49
CA GLU A 127 8.17 -19.48 7.13
C GLU A 127 6.81 -20.20 7.09
N HIS A 128 6.63 -21.17 8.00
CA HIS A 128 5.44 -22.02 8.11
C HIS A 128 4.28 -21.34 8.85
N LEU A 129 4.57 -20.28 9.59
CA LEU A 129 3.57 -19.58 10.39
C LEU A 129 2.65 -18.71 9.52
N SER A 130 1.42 -18.52 10.00
CA SER A 130 0.46 -17.61 9.38
C SER A 130 0.99 -16.17 9.39
N CYS A 131 0.42 -15.30 8.56
CA CYS A 131 0.83 -13.88 8.57
C CYS A 131 0.62 -13.24 9.94
N GLU A 132 -0.51 -13.53 10.60
CA GLU A 132 -0.84 -12.95 11.90
C GLU A 132 0.10 -13.47 12.99
N ASP A 133 0.40 -14.77 13.01
CA ASP A 133 1.30 -15.34 14.01
C ASP A 133 2.72 -14.79 13.88
N ARG A 134 3.23 -14.62 12.65
CA ARG A 134 4.53 -13.97 12.42
C ARG A 134 4.56 -12.55 12.95
N LEU A 135 3.48 -11.79 12.74
CA LEU A 135 3.39 -10.42 13.24
C LEU A 135 3.35 -10.39 14.77
N ARG A 136 2.60 -11.30 15.39
CA ARG A 136 2.54 -11.45 16.86
C ARG A 136 3.91 -11.80 17.44
N GLU A 137 4.61 -12.77 16.87
CA GLU A 137 5.91 -13.25 17.34
C GLU A 137 7.02 -12.19 17.18
N LEU A 138 6.92 -11.35 16.15
CA LEU A 138 7.85 -10.24 15.92
C LEU A 138 7.45 -8.95 16.66
N GLY A 139 6.34 -8.93 17.40
CA GLY A 139 5.82 -7.73 18.05
C GLY A 139 5.47 -6.61 17.06
N LEU A 140 5.09 -6.96 15.83
CA LEU A 140 4.76 -6.02 14.77
C LEU A 140 3.25 -5.90 14.62
N PHE A 141 2.75 -4.66 14.49
CA PHE A 141 1.38 -4.41 14.03
C PHE A 141 1.31 -4.42 12.50
N SER A 142 0.12 -4.71 11.96
CA SER A 142 -0.14 -4.52 10.53
C SER A 142 0.05 -3.04 10.15
N LEU A 143 0.41 -2.80 8.89
CA LEU A 143 0.49 -1.43 8.38
C LEU A 143 -0.86 -0.71 8.46
N GLU A 144 -1.97 -1.43 8.35
CA GLU A 144 -3.33 -0.87 8.52
C GLU A 144 -3.55 -0.32 9.93
N LYS A 145 -3.28 -1.13 10.97
CA LYS A 145 -3.48 -0.73 12.37
C LYS A 145 -2.57 0.41 12.83
N ARG A 146 -1.45 0.62 12.12
CA ARG A 146 -0.50 1.72 12.40
C ARG A 146 -0.87 3.05 11.73
N ARG A 147 -1.92 3.05 10.90
CA ARG A 147 -2.41 4.22 10.14
C ARG A 147 -3.68 4.83 10.73
N LEU A 148 -4.31 4.12 11.68
CA LEU A 148 -5.39 4.58 12.54
C LEU A 148 -4.79 5.22 13.79
#